data_AF-A0A0K9P3M7-F1
#
_entry.id   AF-A0A0K9P3M7-F1
#
_cell.length_a   1.000
_cell.length_b   1.000
_cell.length_c   1.000
_cell.angle_alpha   90.00
_cell.angle_beta   90.00
_cell.angle_gamma   90.00
#
_symmetry.space_group_name_H-M   'P 1'
#
loop_
_entity.id
_entity.type
_entity.pdbx_description
1 polymer ?
#
loop_
_entity_poly.entity_id
_entity_poly.type
_entity_poly.pdbx_seq_one_letter_code
_entity_poly.pdbx_strand_id
1 'polypeptide(L)'
;MSPASTIEGLRQAQRAKGPANVLAIATEVPANYILQEDYPDYYFRVTNSKHLPHLKDKLTRMCEKSMVYKRHRGDSEQESQSVYVYGTVT
;
A
#
# COMPACT_ATOMS: atom_id res chain seq x y z
N MET A 1 -49.16 18.26 9.68
CA MET A 1 -48.21 17.34 9.01
C MET A 1 -47.93 16.18 9.95
N SER A 2 -47.98 14.94 9.47
CA SER A 2 -47.74 13.77 10.31
C SER A 2 -46.23 13.62 10.57
N PRO A 3 -45.82 13.07 11.72
CA PRO A 3 -44.39 12.84 12.01
C PRO A 3 -43.72 11.99 10.92
N ALA A 4 -44.45 11.08 10.27
CA ALA A 4 -43.96 10.31 9.14
C ALA A 4 -43.61 11.19 7.92
N SER A 5 -44.50 12.11 7.51
CA SER A 5 -44.24 13.04 6.40
C SER A 5 -43.05 13.98 6.67
N THR A 6 -42.82 14.33 7.94
CA THR A 6 -41.68 15.15 8.36
C THR A 6 -40.37 14.37 8.22
N ILE A 7 -40.36 13.08 8.63
CA ILE A 7 -39.17 12.22 8.56
C ILE A 7 -38.77 11.93 7.10
N GLU A 8 -39.73 11.71 6.20
CA GLU A 8 -39.46 11.49 4.77
C GLU A 8 -38.83 12.72 4.09
N GLY A 9 -39.35 13.92 4.38
CA GLY A 9 -38.79 15.17 3.87
C GLY A 9 -37.35 15.40 4.33
N LEU A 10 -37.04 15.10 5.59
CA LEU A 10 -35.69 15.20 6.14
C LEU A 10 -34.72 14.23 5.45
N ARG A 11 -35.13 12.97 5.22
CA ARG A 11 -34.30 11.98 4.52
C ARG A 11 -34.02 12.37 3.08
N GLN A 12 -35.00 12.94 2.39
CA GLN A 12 -34.83 13.37 1.00
C GLN A 12 -33.89 14.59 0.89
N ALA A 13 -33.95 15.52 1.84
CA ALA A 13 -33.05 16.67 1.91
C ALA A 13 -31.59 16.29 2.22
N GLN A 14 -31.38 15.22 2.99
CA GLN A 14 -30.04 14.73 3.37
C GLN A 14 -29.36 13.85 2.30
N ARG A 15 -30.11 13.34 1.30
CA ARG A 15 -29.57 12.42 0.30
C ARG A 15 -28.65 13.13 -0.69
N ALA A 16 -27.52 12.48 -0.99
CA ALA A 16 -26.70 12.84 -2.15
C ALA A 16 -27.48 12.52 -3.44
N LYS A 17 -27.32 13.37 -4.46
CA LYS A 17 -28.04 13.26 -5.75
C LYS A 17 -27.24 12.56 -6.85
N GLY A 18 -25.99 12.17 -6.59
CA GLY A 18 -25.08 11.61 -7.59
C GLY A 18 -24.41 10.30 -7.15
N PRO A 19 -23.70 9.63 -8.06
CA PRO A 19 -22.92 8.44 -7.75
C PRO A 19 -21.77 8.76 -6.77
N ALA A 20 -21.34 7.75 -6.01
CA ALA A 20 -20.15 7.89 -5.17
C ALA A 20 -18.89 7.96 -6.05
N ASN A 21 -18.05 8.97 -5.81
CA ASN A 21 -16.82 9.21 -6.55
C ASN A 21 -15.61 9.21 -5.61
N VAL A 22 -14.48 8.72 -6.11
CA VAL A 22 -13.19 8.84 -5.43
C VAL A 22 -12.69 10.28 -5.59
N LEU A 23 -12.67 11.04 -4.49
CA LEU A 23 -12.22 12.43 -4.50
C LEU A 23 -10.69 12.55 -4.41
N ALA A 24 -10.07 11.70 -3.61
CA ALA A 24 -8.62 11.62 -3.48
C ALA A 24 -8.19 10.24 -2.96
N ILE A 25 -7.00 9.81 -3.38
CA ILE A 25 -6.28 8.69 -2.77
C ILE A 25 -4.88 9.17 -2.43
N ALA A 26 -4.47 8.93 -1.18
CA ALA A 26 -3.11 9.14 -0.73
C ALA A 26 -2.53 7.82 -0.22
N THR A 27 -1.27 7.56 -0.54
CA THR A 27 -0.52 6.41 -0.03
C THR A 27 0.78 6.90 0.60
N GLU A 28 1.13 6.37 1.76
CA GLU A 28 2.38 6.63 2.46
C GLU A 28 3.23 5.36 2.47
N VAL A 29 4.50 5.46 2.08
CA VAL A 29 5.46 4.35 2.17
C VAL A 29 6.75 4.82 2.85
N PRO A 30 7.42 3.99 3.68
CA PRO A 30 8.71 4.35 4.26
C PRO A 30 9.73 4.71 3.17
N ALA A 31 10.60 5.72 3.37
CA ALA A 31 11.60 6.06 2.35
C ALA A 31 12.58 4.91 2.05
N ASN A 32 12.96 4.13 3.07
CA ASN A 32 13.88 3.03 2.86
C ASN A 32 13.23 1.89 2.08
N TYR A 33 13.98 1.40 1.10
CA TYR A 33 13.60 0.25 0.30
C TYR A 33 14.79 -0.68 0.08
N ILE A 34 14.47 -1.93 -0.27
CA ILE A 34 15.45 -2.92 -0.70
C ILE A 34 15.03 -3.38 -2.09
N LEU A 35 16.01 -3.43 -3.00
CA LEU A 35 15.81 -4.02 -4.33
C LEU A 35 15.64 -5.53 -4.17
N GLN A 36 14.69 -6.09 -4.90
CA GLN A 36 14.36 -7.50 -4.79
C GLN A 36 15.53 -8.41 -5.24
N GLU A 37 16.37 -7.93 -6.16
CA GLU A 37 17.61 -8.60 -6.59
C GLU A 37 18.67 -8.70 -5.48
N ASP A 38 18.78 -7.66 -4.64
CA ASP A 38 19.73 -7.61 -3.52
C ASP A 38 19.21 -8.32 -2.25
N TYR A 39 17.91 -8.59 -2.20
CA TYR A 39 17.23 -9.11 -1.01
C TYR A 39 17.80 -10.45 -0.52
N PRO A 40 18.10 -11.45 -1.36
CA PRO A 40 18.68 -12.72 -0.89
C PRO A 40 20.03 -12.54 -0.21
N ASP A 41 20.91 -11.72 -0.78
CA ASP A 41 22.22 -11.41 -0.21
C ASP A 41 22.14 -10.63 1.09
N TYR A 42 21.26 -9.63 1.11
CA TYR A 42 20.95 -8.88 2.32
C TYR A 42 20.45 -9.80 3.44
N TYR A 43 19.42 -10.61 3.15
CA TYR A 43 18.74 -11.45 4.13
C TYR A 43 19.72 -12.45 4.77
N PHE A 44 20.47 -13.20 3.97
CA PHE A 44 21.42 -14.20 4.47
C PHE A 44 22.60 -13.59 5.23
N ARG A 45 22.98 -12.34 4.91
CA ARG A 45 24.00 -11.59 5.65
C ARG A 45 23.50 -11.20 7.04
N VAL A 46 22.31 -10.62 7.14
CA VAL A 46 21.79 -10.12 8.44
C VAL A 46 21.32 -11.24 9.36
N THR A 47 20.89 -12.38 8.81
CA THR A 47 20.49 -13.56 9.61
C THR A 47 21.63 -14.55 9.87
N ASN A 48 22.89 -14.20 9.55
CA ASN A 48 24.06 -15.07 9.70
C ASN A 48 23.90 -16.47 9.08
N SER A 49 23.10 -16.58 8.01
CA SER A 49 22.71 -17.86 7.39
C SER A 49 23.57 -18.25 6.19
N LYS A 50 24.73 -17.61 5.99
CA LYS A 50 25.62 -17.81 4.83
C LYS A 50 26.08 -19.27 4.63
N HIS A 51 26.06 -20.07 5.69
CA HIS A 51 26.41 -21.49 5.67
C HIS A 51 25.34 -22.38 5.00
N LEU A 52 24.19 -21.82 4.57
CA LEU A 52 23.08 -22.55 3.94
C LEU A 52 22.91 -22.15 2.45
N PRO A 53 23.90 -22.42 1.57
CA PRO A 53 23.89 -21.93 0.20
C PRO A 53 22.70 -22.43 -0.62
N HIS A 54 22.28 -23.69 -0.44
CA HIS A 54 21.11 -24.23 -1.12
C HIS A 54 19.81 -23.46 -0.80
N LEU A 55 19.64 -22.98 0.44
CA LEU A 55 18.48 -22.17 0.79
C LEU A 55 18.55 -20.77 0.17
N LYS A 56 19.76 -20.23 0.02
CA LYS A 56 19.97 -18.97 -0.67
C LYS A 56 19.56 -19.07 -2.14
N ASP A 57 19.96 -20.11 -2.85
CA ASP A 57 19.58 -20.32 -4.25
C ASP A 57 18.06 -20.44 -4.42
N LYS A 58 17.40 -21.13 -3.48
CA LYS A 58 15.94 -21.23 -3.45
C LYS A 58 15.29 -19.85 -3.23
N LEU A 59 15.84 -19.04 -2.32
CA LEU A 59 15.37 -17.67 -2.07
C LEU A 59 15.58 -16.77 -3.29
N THR A 60 16.74 -16.85 -3.95
CA THR A 60 17.03 -16.10 -5.19
C THR A 60 16.00 -16.41 -6.27
N ARG A 61 15.72 -17.70 -6.52
CA ARG A 61 14.70 -18.11 -7.50
C ARG A 61 13.29 -17.61 -7.14
N MET A 62 12.94 -17.57 -5.84
CA MET A 62 11.66 -17.00 -5.39
C MET A 62 11.61 -15.49 -5.63
N CYS A 63 12.73 -14.78 -5.40
CA CYS A 63 12.81 -13.33 -5.61
C CYS A 63 12.69 -12.98 -7.10
N GLU A 64 13.40 -13.68 -7.98
CA GLU A 64 13.31 -13.50 -9.45
C GLU A 64 11.89 -13.73 -9.98
N LYS A 65 11.19 -14.74 -9.45
CA LYS A 65 9.83 -15.09 -9.88
C LYS A 65 8.72 -14.27 -9.23
N SER A 66 9.05 -13.45 -8.24
CA SER A 66 8.04 -12.68 -7.48
C SER A 66 7.42 -11.53 -8.27
N MET A 67 8.00 -11.14 -9.41
CA MET A 67 7.61 -9.96 -10.19
C MET A 67 7.66 -8.67 -9.36
N VAL A 68 8.50 -8.65 -8.33
CA VAL A 68 8.73 -7.49 -7.46
C VAL A 68 10.06 -6.86 -7.83
N TYR A 69 10.08 -5.54 -8.01
CA TYR A 69 11.31 -4.78 -8.25
C TYR A 69 11.94 -4.27 -6.95
N LYS A 70 11.14 -3.64 -6.08
CA LYS A 70 11.58 -3.09 -4.78
C LYS A 70 10.49 -3.25 -3.71
N ARG A 71 10.89 -3.31 -2.45
CA ARG A 71 9.97 -3.27 -1.29
C ARG A 71 10.45 -2.26 -0.26
N HIS A 72 9.51 -1.47 0.24
CA HIS A 72 9.78 -0.50 1.30
C HIS A 72 9.81 -1.19 2.67
N ARG A 73 10.74 -0.78 3.54
CA ARG A 73 10.96 -1.35 4.88
C ARG A 73 10.81 -0.25 5.94
N GLY A 74 9.92 -0.47 6.91
CA GLY A 74 9.54 0.55 7.90
C GLY A 74 10.34 0.56 9.20
N ASP A 75 11.31 -0.33 9.33
CA ASP A 75 12.19 -0.51 10.49
C ASP A 75 13.43 0.41 10.46
N SER A 76 13.34 1.50 9.72
CA SER A 76 14.32 2.57 9.70
C SER A 76 13.66 3.91 9.96
N GLU A 77 14.32 4.77 10.71
CA GLU A 77 13.84 6.08 11.16
C GLU A 77 13.79 7.16 10.06
N GLN A 78 13.58 6.76 8.81
CA GLN A 78 13.51 7.71 7.69
C GLN A 78 12.07 8.14 7.44
N GLU A 79 11.91 9.40 7.03
CA GLU A 79 10.61 9.98 6.68
C GLU A 79 9.94 9.22 5.53
N SER A 80 8.62 9.08 5.60
CA SER A 80 7.82 8.42 4.57
C SER A 80 7.71 9.29 3.31
N GLN A 81 7.61 8.63 2.15
CA GLN A 81 7.29 9.26 0.88
C GLN A 81 5.80 9.13 0.58
N SER A 82 5.12 10.27 0.43
CA SER A 82 3.72 10.36 0.04
C SER A 82 3.54 10.30 -1.48
N VAL A 83 2.52 9.59 -1.94
CA VAL A 83 2.04 9.64 -3.34
C VAL A 83 0.56 10.02 -3.35
N TYR A 84 0.19 11.01 -4.16
CA TYR A 84 -1.17 11.55 -4.25
C TYR A 84 -1.77 11.37 -5.65
N VAL A 85 -3.01 10.91 -5.73
CA VAL A 85 -3.81 10.89 -6.96
C VAL A 85 -5.06 11.75 -6.76
N TYR A 86 -5.20 12.77 -7.61
CA TYR A 86 -6.35 13.67 -7.61
C TYR A 86 -7.30 13.28 -8.75
N GLY A 87 -8.56 13.01 -8.41
CA GLY A 87 -9.63 12.82 -9.40
C GLY A 87 -10.24 14.15 -9.79
N THR A 88 -10.47 14.37 -11.09
CA THR A 88 -11.27 15.51 -11.57
C THR A 88 -12.75 15.13 -11.54
N VAL A 89 -13.58 15.92 -10.85
CA VAL A 89 -15.03 15.81 -10.94
C VAL A 89 -15.46 16.50 -12.24
N THR A 90 -15.83 15.71 -13.26
CA THR A 90 -16.54 16.21 -14.46
C THR A 90 -18.03 16.34 -14.20
#